data_AF-A0A523GXQ5-F1
#
_entry.id   AF-A0A523GXQ5-F1
#
_cell.length_a   1.000
_cell.length_b   1.000
_cell.length_c   1.000
_cell.angle_alpha   90.00
_cell.angle_beta   90.00
_cell.angle_gamma   90.00
#
_symmetry.space_group_name_H-M   'P 1'
#
loop_
_entity.id
_entity.type
_entity.pdbx_description
1 polymer ?
#
loop_
_entity_poly.entity_id
_entity_poly.type
_entity_poly.pdbx_seq_one_letter_code
_entity_poly.pdbx_strand_id
1 'polypeptide(L)'
;MSLAVVALAYITVWELHLDTSPYLFLFVFFGAITGYNFVKYSKLAGMHHRSLAHSLRTIQIFSFLSFGIVIFCIFNLPVKVLWITAIFGVFTFLYSAPFFRQKNLRSLSGFKIFVVALVWAGVTVLVPLAMTELTLTLDIALTFLQRFLFVIV
;
A
#
# COMPACT_ATOMS: atom_id res chain seq x y z
N MET A 1 9.01 0.23 -6.09
CA MET A 1 8.10 0.18 -4.92
C MET A 1 7.35 -1.14 -4.87
N SER A 2 6.44 -1.43 -5.80
CA SER A 2 5.54 -2.58 -5.70
C SER A 2 6.23 -3.95 -5.59
N LEU A 3 7.35 -4.15 -6.31
CA LEU A 3 8.14 -5.38 -6.19
C LEU A 3 8.71 -5.59 -4.78
N ALA A 4 9.16 -4.51 -4.13
CA ALA A 4 9.66 -4.56 -2.76
C ALA A 4 8.54 -4.89 -1.77
N VAL A 5 7.36 -4.28 -1.91
CA VAL A 5 6.20 -4.56 -1.04
C VAL A 5 5.80 -6.03 -1.16
N VAL A 6 5.74 -6.59 -2.37
CA VAL A 6 5.45 -8.01 -2.58
C VAL A 6 6.53 -8.91 -1.99
N ALA A 7 7.81 -8.59 -2.20
CA ALA A 7 8.91 -9.37 -1.65
C ALA A 7 8.86 -9.41 -0.12
N LEU A 8 8.59 -8.27 0.53
CA LEU A 8 8.45 -8.19 1.99
C LEU A 8 7.21 -8.95 2.47
N ALA A 9 6.09 -8.89 1.75
CA ALA A 9 4.91 -9.69 2.05
C ALA A 9 5.20 -11.20 1.93
N TYR A 10 5.93 -11.60 0.89
CA TYR A 10 6.33 -12.99 0.67
C TYR A 10 7.28 -13.48 1.77
N ILE A 11 8.24 -12.66 2.19
CA ILE A 11 9.11 -12.95 3.35
C ILE A 11 8.25 -13.21 4.59
N THR A 12 7.26 -12.37 4.87
CA THR A 12 6.38 -12.59 6.02
C THR A 12 5.59 -13.91 5.92
N VAL A 13 5.05 -14.21 4.73
CA VAL A 13 4.34 -15.49 4.49
C VAL A 13 5.26 -16.68 4.76
N TRP A 14 6.51 -16.59 4.32
CA TRP A 14 7.51 -17.63 4.52
C TRP A 14 7.95 -17.77 5.98
N GLU A 15 8.29 -16.66 6.64
CA GLU A 15 8.74 -16.64 8.05
C GLU A 15 7.66 -17.16 9.01
N LEU A 16 6.41 -16.76 8.79
CA LEU A 16 5.28 -17.13 9.64
C LEU A 16 4.55 -18.40 9.18
N HIS A 17 5.07 -19.08 8.14
CA HIS A 17 4.49 -20.30 7.57
C HIS A 17 2.98 -20.17 7.25
N LEU A 18 2.60 -19.03 6.68
CA LEU A 18 1.20 -18.73 6.39
C LEU A 18 0.74 -19.44 5.12
N ASP A 19 -0.43 -20.08 5.18
CA ASP A 19 -1.10 -20.55 3.98
C ASP A 19 -1.76 -19.35 3.28
N THR A 20 -1.37 -19.10 2.03
CA THR A 20 -1.82 -17.95 1.26
C THR A 20 -2.04 -18.27 -0.21
N SER A 21 -2.86 -17.47 -0.85
CA SER A 21 -3.17 -17.60 -2.28
C SER A 21 -2.31 -16.65 -3.13
N PRO A 22 -1.94 -17.03 -4.36
CA PRO A 22 -1.30 -16.13 -5.32
C PRO A 22 -2.06 -14.81 -5.55
N TYR A 23 -3.38 -14.80 -5.35
CA TYR A 23 -4.20 -13.59 -5.46
C TYR A 23 -3.80 -12.51 -4.44
N LEU A 24 -3.26 -12.88 -3.28
CA LEU A 24 -2.73 -11.92 -2.30
C LEU A 24 -1.57 -11.12 -2.90
N PHE A 25 -0.60 -11.80 -3.53
CA PHE A 25 0.57 -11.13 -4.08
C PHE A 25 0.23 -10.26 -5.28
N LEU A 26 -0.69 -10.73 -6.15
CA LEU A 26 -1.23 -9.91 -7.24
C LEU A 26 -1.94 -8.67 -6.70
N PHE A 27 -2.80 -8.84 -5.70
CA PHE A 27 -3.50 -7.75 -5.05
C PHE A 27 -2.55 -6.72 -4.42
N VAL A 28 -1.54 -7.17 -3.68
CA VAL A 28 -0.51 -6.31 -3.08
C VAL A 28 0.31 -5.59 -4.16
N PHE A 29 0.71 -6.29 -5.22
CA PHE A 29 1.51 -5.71 -6.31
C PHE A 29 0.75 -4.60 -7.04
N PHE A 30 -0.41 -4.94 -7.60
CA PHE A 30 -1.21 -4.01 -8.40
C PHE A 30 -1.89 -2.94 -7.53
N GLY A 31 -2.20 -3.27 -6.27
CA GLY A 31 -2.66 -2.32 -5.26
C GLY A 31 -1.60 -1.26 -4.94
N ALA A 32 -0.35 -1.67 -4.75
CA ALA A 32 0.76 -0.74 -4.54
C ALA A 32 1.01 0.17 -5.76
N ILE A 33 0.91 -0.38 -6.98
CA ILE A 33 0.98 0.42 -8.22
C ILE A 33 -0.14 1.46 -8.24
N THR A 34 -1.39 1.01 -8.02
CA THR A 34 -2.58 1.85 -8.07
C THR A 34 -2.49 2.97 -7.04
N GLY A 35 -2.18 2.64 -5.78
CA GLY A 35 -2.06 3.61 -4.69
C GLY A 35 -0.93 4.62 -4.93
N TYR A 36 0.26 4.16 -5.32
CA TYR A 36 1.39 5.05 -5.59
C TYR A 36 1.10 6.01 -6.75
N ASN A 37 0.57 5.49 -7.86
CA ASN A 37 0.24 6.30 -9.03
C ASN A 37 -0.89 7.30 -8.73
N PHE A 38 -1.89 6.89 -7.94
CA PHE A 38 -2.94 7.80 -7.48
C PHE A 38 -2.37 8.95 -6.66
N VAL A 39 -1.53 8.67 -5.66
CA VAL A 39 -0.89 9.69 -4.81
C VAL A 39 0.01 10.62 -5.64
N LYS A 40 0.79 10.07 -6.56
CA LYS A 40 1.76 10.84 -7.35
C LYS A 40 1.09 11.71 -8.42
N TYR A 41 0.13 11.17 -9.16
CA TYR A 41 -0.39 11.81 -10.38
C TYR A 41 -1.73 12.51 -10.21
N SER A 42 -2.43 12.34 -9.08
CA SER A 42 -3.67 13.08 -8.77
C SER A 42 -3.49 14.61 -8.81
N LYS A 43 -2.31 15.11 -8.42
CA LYS A 43 -1.98 16.56 -8.45
C LYS A 43 -1.54 17.06 -9.84
N LEU A 44 -1.02 16.18 -10.69
CA LEU A 44 -0.50 16.54 -12.01
C LEU A 44 -1.58 16.58 -13.09
N ALA A 45 -2.73 15.93 -12.87
CA ALA A 45 -3.84 15.89 -13.83
C ALA A 45 -4.45 17.28 -14.14
N GLY A 46 -4.13 18.32 -13.36
CA GLY A 46 -4.55 19.70 -13.62
C GLY A 46 -3.55 20.57 -14.41
N MET A 47 -2.34 20.08 -14.71
CA MET A 47 -1.28 20.91 -15.33
C MET A 47 -1.10 20.61 -16.82
N HIS A 48 -1.33 21.63 -17.66
CA HIS A 48 -1.49 21.57 -19.11
C HIS A 48 -0.15 21.48 -19.89
N HIS A 49 0.77 20.58 -19.52
CA HIS A 49 2.02 20.39 -20.27
C HIS A 49 1.84 19.30 -21.35
N ARG A 50 1.83 19.69 -22.63
CA ARG A 50 1.48 18.81 -23.77
C ARG A 50 2.37 17.57 -23.95
N SER A 51 3.68 17.63 -23.65
CA SER A 51 4.55 16.42 -23.72
C SER A 51 4.38 15.50 -22.51
N LEU A 52 4.11 16.09 -21.34
CA LEU A 52 3.78 15.37 -20.11
C LEU A 52 2.46 14.59 -20.28
N ALA A 53 1.50 15.15 -21.03
CA ALA A 53 0.20 14.52 -21.29
C ALA A 53 0.31 13.15 -21.96
N HIS A 54 1.26 12.91 -22.87
CA HIS A 54 1.41 11.60 -23.53
C HIS A 54 1.93 10.52 -22.57
N SER A 55 3.01 10.82 -21.83
CA SER A 55 3.54 9.90 -20.82
C SER A 55 2.55 9.64 -19.67
N LEU A 56 1.81 10.68 -19.24
CA LEU A 56 0.75 10.55 -18.25
C LEU A 56 -0.40 9.68 -18.76
N ARG A 57 -0.76 9.77 -20.04
CA ARG A 57 -1.79 8.91 -20.65
C ARG A 57 -1.40 7.43 -20.59
N THR A 58 -0.14 7.09 -20.90
CA THR A 58 0.35 5.70 -20.77
C THR A 58 0.28 5.23 -19.32
N ILE A 59 0.70 6.06 -18.36
CA ILE A 59 0.63 5.73 -16.93
C ILE A 59 -0.82 5.55 -16.47
N GLN A 60 -1.76 6.37 -16.97
CA GLN A 60 -3.18 6.24 -16.66
C GLN A 60 -3.77 4.93 -17.17
N ILE A 61 -3.49 4.55 -18.42
CA ILE A 61 -3.95 3.28 -18.99
C ILE A 61 -3.39 2.09 -18.19
N PHE A 62 -2.09 2.13 -17.87
CA PHE A 62 -1.45 1.10 -17.05
C PHE A 62 -2.03 1.03 -15.62
N SER A 63 -2.32 2.19 -15.02
CA SER A 63 -2.94 2.27 -13.69
C SER A 63 -4.39 1.76 -13.72
N PHE A 64 -5.13 2.03 -14.79
CA PHE A 64 -6.49 1.52 -14.98
C PHE A 64 -6.50 -0.01 -15.12
N LEU A 65 -5.57 -0.57 -15.91
CA LEU A 65 -5.41 -2.03 -16.02
C LEU A 65 -5.02 -2.65 -14.66
N SER A 66 -4.08 -2.02 -13.95
CA SER A 66 -3.67 -2.44 -12.61
C SER A 66 -4.87 -2.45 -11.64
N PHE A 67 -5.69 -1.41 -11.67
CA PHE A 67 -6.90 -1.33 -10.87
C PHE A 67 -7.93 -2.41 -11.23
N GLY A 68 -8.09 -2.74 -12.51
CA GLY A 68 -8.91 -3.88 -12.94
C GLY A 68 -8.44 -5.21 -12.36
N ILE A 69 -7.13 -5.43 -12.29
CA ILE A 69 -6.56 -6.63 -11.65
C ILE A 69 -6.80 -6.63 -10.14
N VAL A 70 -6.71 -5.48 -9.48
CA VAL A 70 -7.06 -5.33 -8.06
C VAL A 70 -8.53 -5.74 -7.85
N ILE A 71 -9.46 -5.23 -8.65
CA ILE A 71 -10.89 -5.59 -8.59
C ILE A 71 -11.07 -7.09 -8.75
N PHE A 72 -10.40 -7.71 -9.74
CA PHE A 72 -10.45 -9.15 -9.92
C PHE A 72 -9.96 -9.92 -8.68
N CYS A 73 -8.87 -9.47 -8.05
CA CYS A 73 -8.35 -10.12 -6.84
C CYS A 73 -9.27 -9.95 -5.63
N ILE A 74 -10.01 -8.84 -5.53
CA ILE A 74 -10.97 -8.58 -4.44
C ILE A 74 -11.98 -9.72 -4.32
N PHE A 75 -12.47 -10.25 -5.45
CA PHE A 75 -13.42 -11.38 -5.45
C PHE A 75 -12.80 -12.72 -5.06
N ASN A 76 -11.48 -12.83 -5.04
CA ASN A 76 -10.74 -14.05 -4.71
C ASN A 76 -10.08 -14.00 -3.33
N LEU A 77 -10.30 -12.94 -2.54
CA LEU A 77 -9.69 -12.74 -1.24
C LEU A 77 -10.72 -12.73 -0.11
N PRO A 78 -10.35 -13.21 1.10
CA PRO A 78 -11.21 -13.11 2.27
C PRO A 78 -11.58 -11.67 2.61
N VAL A 79 -12.81 -11.45 3.04
CA VAL A 79 -13.32 -10.12 3.43
C VAL A 79 -12.46 -9.45 4.52
N LYS A 80 -11.86 -10.24 5.41
CA LYS A 80 -10.92 -9.78 6.45
C LYS A 80 -9.70 -9.05 5.85
N VAL A 81 -9.13 -9.58 4.77
CA VAL A 81 -7.99 -8.97 4.04
C VAL A 81 -8.40 -7.62 3.45
N LEU A 82 -9.63 -7.54 2.91
CA LEU A 82 -10.16 -6.31 2.31
C LEU A 82 -10.34 -5.21 3.36
N TRP A 83 -10.92 -5.53 4.52
CA TRP A 83 -11.10 -4.57 5.61
C TRP A 83 -9.77 -4.04 6.13
N ILE A 84 -8.80 -4.93 6.40
CA ILE A 84 -7.48 -4.52 6.89
C ILE A 84 -6.77 -3.67 5.84
N THR A 85 -6.82 -4.05 4.58
CA THR A 85 -6.23 -3.26 3.49
C THR A 85 -6.92 -1.91 3.34
N ALA A 86 -8.25 -1.84 3.49
CA ALA A 86 -9.00 -0.59 3.39
C ALA A 86 -8.58 0.42 4.46
N ILE A 87 -8.31 -0.03 5.70
CA ILE A 87 -7.79 0.83 6.78
C ILE A 87 -6.46 1.46 6.35
N PHE A 88 -5.52 0.68 5.80
CA PHE A 88 -4.24 1.21 5.29
C PHE A 88 -4.41 2.06 4.03
N GLY A 89 -5.41 1.78 3.21
CA GLY A 89 -5.82 2.62 2.08
C GLY A 89 -6.30 4.01 2.54
N VAL A 90 -7.08 4.08 3.63
CA VAL A 90 -7.50 5.35 4.24
C VAL A 90 -6.30 6.13 4.76
N PHE A 91 -5.37 5.49 5.49
CA PHE A 91 -4.13 6.16 5.90
C PHE A 91 -3.33 6.68 4.71
N THR A 92 -3.25 5.90 3.63
CA THR A 92 -2.60 6.28 2.37
C THR A 92 -3.26 7.52 1.74
N PHE A 93 -4.59 7.53 1.69
CA PHE A 93 -5.33 8.66 1.17
C PHE A 93 -5.13 9.91 2.03
N LEU A 94 -5.30 9.80 3.35
CA LEU A 94 -5.23 10.94 4.28
C LEU A 94 -3.86 11.62 4.29
N TYR A 95 -2.75 10.90 4.16
CA TYR A 95 -1.44 11.55 4.10
C TYR A 95 -1.19 12.25 2.74
N SER A 96 -1.86 11.80 1.67
CA SER A 96 -1.68 12.35 0.33
C SER A 96 -2.63 13.52 0.02
N ALA A 97 -3.83 13.48 0.59
CA ALA A 97 -4.89 14.46 0.41
C ALA A 97 -4.47 15.80 1.03
N PRO A 98 -4.75 16.95 0.37
CA PRO A 98 -4.42 18.26 0.90
C PRO A 98 -5.43 18.67 1.99
N PHE A 99 -5.47 17.95 3.11
CA PHE A 99 -6.57 18.07 4.06
C PHE A 99 -6.53 19.31 4.95
N PHE A 100 -5.49 20.15 4.92
CA PHE A 100 -5.51 21.41 5.67
C PHE A 100 -4.91 22.57 4.88
N ARG A 101 -5.80 23.32 4.23
CA ARG A 101 -5.63 24.76 4.05
C ARG A 101 -5.77 25.40 5.43
N GLN A 102 -4.72 26.14 5.81
CA GLN A 102 -4.56 26.99 7.00
C GLN A 102 -3.71 26.40 8.15
N LYS A 103 -2.52 27.01 8.27
CA LYS A 103 -1.58 27.09 9.40
C LYS A 103 -0.69 25.88 9.71
N ASN A 104 0.59 26.04 9.34
CA ASN A 104 1.81 25.44 9.92
C ASN A 104 1.81 23.95 10.29
N LEU A 105 1.82 23.10 9.25
CA LEU A 105 2.48 21.78 9.27
C LEU A 105 3.89 21.81 8.66
N ARG A 106 4.41 23.02 8.39
CA ARG A 106 5.72 23.26 7.74
C ARG A 106 6.92 22.73 8.55
N SER A 107 6.72 22.27 9.79
CA SER A 107 7.71 21.67 10.68
C SER A 107 7.63 20.13 10.80
N LEU A 108 6.71 19.45 10.10
CA LEU A 108 6.42 18.04 10.34
C LEU A 108 6.90 17.10 9.21
N SER A 109 8.11 17.31 8.67
CA SER A 109 8.67 16.40 7.65
C SER A 109 8.85 14.97 8.19
N GLY A 110 9.16 14.84 9.48
CA GLY A 110 9.35 13.55 10.16
C GLY A 110 8.08 12.72 10.29
N PHE A 111 6.91 13.31 10.61
CA PHE A 111 5.69 12.53 10.84
C PHE A 111 5.21 11.75 9.61
N LYS A 112 5.48 12.29 8.41
CA LYS A 112 5.10 11.65 7.16
C LYS A 112 5.76 10.28 6.98
N ILE A 113 7.01 10.11 7.42
CA ILE A 113 7.72 8.83 7.27
C ILE A 113 7.09 7.74 8.13
N PHE A 114 6.60 8.08 9.34
CA PHE A 114 5.93 7.13 10.22
C PHE A 114 4.62 6.62 9.64
N VAL A 115 3.84 7.47 8.96
CA VAL A 115 2.60 7.03 8.28
C VAL A 115 2.93 6.08 7.13
N VAL A 116 3.96 6.38 6.34
CA VAL A 116 4.41 5.51 5.24
C VAL A 116 4.91 4.17 5.78
N ALA A 117 5.72 4.19 6.85
CA ALA A 117 6.21 3.00 7.52
C ALA A 117 5.08 2.14 8.10
N LEU A 118 4.07 2.78 8.70
CA LEU A 118 2.89 2.10 9.23
C LEU A 118 2.12 1.38 8.10
N VAL A 119 1.88 2.07 6.99
CA VAL A 119 1.21 1.47 5.82
C VAL A 119 2.02 0.32 5.26
N TRP A 120 3.35 0.46 5.13
CA TRP A 120 4.21 -0.61 4.64
C TRP A 120 4.22 -1.82 5.56
N ALA A 121 4.43 -1.63 6.86
CA ALA A 121 4.38 -2.71 7.84
C ALA A 121 3.00 -3.39 7.85
N GLY A 122 1.93 -2.60 7.79
CA GLY A 122 0.57 -3.11 7.69
C GLY A 122 0.33 -3.98 6.46
N VAL A 123 0.68 -3.48 5.28
CA VAL A 123 0.48 -4.19 4.00
C VAL A 123 1.39 -5.41 3.85
N THR A 124 2.58 -5.40 4.44
CA THR A 124 3.55 -6.50 4.28
C THR A 124 3.51 -7.52 5.42
N VAL A 125 2.83 -7.21 6.54
CA VAL A 125 2.73 -8.12 7.68
C VAL A 125 1.29 -8.47 8.02
N LEU A 126 0.45 -7.46 8.29
CA LEU A 126 -0.91 -7.68 8.76
C LEU A 126 -1.88 -8.13 7.64
N VAL A 127 -1.68 -7.66 6.41
CA VAL A 127 -2.48 -8.07 5.26
C VAL A 127 -2.25 -9.56 4.89
N PRO A 128 -1.00 -10.07 4.84
CA PRO A 128 -0.76 -11.51 4.73
C PRO A 128 -1.31 -12.31 5.91
N LEU A 129 -1.11 -11.84 7.14
CA LEU A 129 -1.65 -12.50 8.34
C LEU A 129 -3.17 -12.68 8.26
N ALA A 130 -3.87 -11.69 7.70
CA ALA A 130 -5.32 -11.71 7.50
C ALA A 130 -5.83 -12.82 6.57
N MET A 131 -4.95 -13.52 5.85
CA MET A 131 -5.30 -14.74 5.09
C MET A 131 -5.55 -15.95 5.99
N THR A 132 -5.07 -15.91 7.24
CA THR A 132 -5.11 -17.03 8.18
C THR A 132 -5.95 -16.69 9.41
N GLU A 133 -6.27 -17.70 10.22
CA GLU A 133 -6.94 -17.51 11.52
C GLU A 133 -5.96 -17.38 12.69
N LEU A 134 -4.68 -17.07 12.43
CA LEU A 134 -3.71 -16.81 13.49
C LEU A 134 -4.11 -15.60 14.32
N THR A 135 -3.94 -15.73 15.63
CA THR A 135 -4.03 -14.62 16.57
C THR A 135 -2.73 -13.83 16.59
N LEU A 136 -2.79 -12.57 17.05
CA LEU A 136 -1.59 -11.75 17.23
C LEU A 136 -0.70 -12.36 18.32
N THR A 137 0.41 -12.94 17.90
CA THR A 137 1.47 -13.43 18.80
C THR A 137 2.57 -12.38 18.97
N LEU A 138 3.45 -12.62 19.94
CA LEU A 138 4.64 -11.78 20.15
C LEU A 138 5.53 -11.75 18.89
N ASP A 139 5.71 -12.89 18.23
CA ASP A 139 6.54 -12.99 17.02
C ASP A 139 5.98 -12.11 15.90
N ILE A 140 4.67 -12.13 15.68
CA ILE A 140 3.99 -11.28 14.69
C ILE A 140 4.18 -9.80 15.05
N ALA A 141 4.03 -9.43 16.32
CA ALA A 141 4.21 -8.06 16.78
C ALA A 141 5.67 -7.59 16.57
N LEU A 142 6.65 -8.46 16.82
CA LEU A 142 8.06 -8.19 16.57
C LEU A 142 8.35 -8.06 15.07
N THR A 143 7.82 -8.94 14.22
CA THR A 143 7.95 -8.83 12.76
C THR A 143 7.35 -7.53 12.24
N PHE A 144 6.20 -7.12 12.75
CA PHE A 144 5.57 -5.84 12.41
C PHE A 144 6.46 -4.66 12.82
N LEU A 145 6.97 -4.66 14.06
CA LEU A 145 7.84 -3.60 14.56
C LEU A 145 9.16 -3.53 13.78
N GLN A 146 9.78 -4.68 13.50
CA GLN A 146 10.99 -4.76 12.69
C GLN A 146 10.76 -4.19 11.28
N ARG A 147 9.64 -4.57 10.64
CA ARG A 147 9.29 -4.07 9.30
C ARG A 147 9.01 -2.56 9.33
N PHE A 148 8.36 -2.07 10.38
CA PHE A 148 8.11 -0.65 10.58
C PHE A 148 9.42 0.14 10.71
N LEU A 149 10.34 -0.31 11.56
CA LEU A 149 11.66 0.32 11.73
C LEU A 149 12.50 0.26 10.44
N PHE A 150 12.45 -0.87 9.71
CA PHE A 150 13.14 -1.03 8.42
C PHE A 150 12.71 -0.02 7.37
N VAL A 151 11.45 0.45 7.39
CA VAL A 151 10.96 1.44 6.42
C VAL A 151 11.28 2.88 6.85
N ILE A 152 11.56 3.11 8.13
CA ILE A 152 11.92 4.43 8.66
C ILE A 152 13.37 4.79 8.35
N VAL A 153 14.27 3.81 8.39
CA VAL A 153 15.72 3.97 8.16
C VAL A 153 16.03 4.02 6.67
#